data_AF-K1SF35-F1
#
_entry.id   AF-K1SF35-F1
#
_cell.length_a   1.000
_cell.length_b   1.000
_cell.length_c   1.000
_cell.angle_alpha   90.00
_cell.angle_beta   90.00
_cell.angle_gamma   90.00
#
_symmetry.space_group_name_H-M   'P 1'
#
loop_
_entity.id
_entity.type
_entity.pdbx_description
1 polymer ?
#
loop_
_entity_poly.entity_id
_entity_poly.type
_entity_poly.pdbx_seq_one_letter_code
_entity_poly.pdbx_strand_id
1 'polypeptide(L)'
;NSNRMALLPLLASTPKGDKILMSETNLTDYPAMFLKNDGQGGITAVFPRLPLEFGEDGDRSLKILKEANCIARTAGKRSYPWRYFVITDDDRKLIENTLSYRLAEKNVIENTSWIKPGLASWEWWNGATPYGPDVDFKAGCNLDTYKYFIDFASHYGVEYIVMDEGWAMNTRNPYKPNPSVDIHELIRYGKEKNVG
;
A
#
# COMPACT_ATOMS: atom_id res chain seq x y z
N ASN A 1 -4.94 -18.45 -22.60
CA ASN A 1 -6.04 -17.56 -22.18
C ASN A 1 -5.63 -16.12 -22.49
N SER A 2 -6.13 -15.56 -23.59
CA SER A 2 -5.65 -14.31 -24.22
C SER A 2 -5.99 -13.04 -23.44
N ASN A 3 -6.61 -13.13 -22.25
CA ASN A 3 -6.94 -11.98 -21.41
C ASN A 3 -6.05 -11.84 -20.16
N ARG A 4 -5.05 -12.70 -19.99
CA ARG A 4 -4.13 -12.58 -18.85
C ARG A 4 -3.24 -11.36 -19.04
N MET A 5 -3.18 -10.55 -18.00
CA MET A 5 -2.27 -9.41 -17.86
C MET A 5 -1.32 -9.70 -16.70
N ALA A 6 -0.11 -9.17 -16.81
CA ALA A 6 0.85 -9.17 -15.71
C ALA A 6 0.99 -7.77 -15.13
N LEU A 7 1.23 -7.72 -13.83
CA LEU A 7 1.54 -6.50 -13.08
C LEU A 7 3.03 -6.18 -13.18
N LEU A 8 3.39 -4.98 -12.73
CA LEU A 8 4.77 -4.57 -12.52
C LEU A 8 5.14 -4.68 -11.03
N PRO A 9 6.42 -4.94 -10.71
CA PRO A 9 7.51 -5.22 -11.65
C PRO A 9 7.41 -6.63 -12.26
N LEU A 10 7.85 -6.79 -13.51
CA LEU A 10 7.91 -8.07 -14.21
C LEU A 10 9.36 -8.44 -14.50
N LEU A 11 9.79 -9.62 -14.03
CA LEU A 11 11.12 -10.16 -14.30
C LEU A 11 11.05 -11.21 -15.42
N ALA A 12 11.81 -10.99 -16.49
CA ALA A 12 11.99 -11.94 -17.59
C ALA A 12 13.45 -12.42 -17.64
N SER A 13 13.67 -13.63 -18.17
CA SER A 13 15.00 -14.17 -18.45
C SER A 13 15.17 -14.43 -19.94
N THR A 14 16.34 -14.11 -20.50
CA THR A 14 16.71 -14.49 -21.87
C THR A 14 17.17 -15.96 -21.89
N PRO A 15 17.20 -16.62 -23.06
CA PRO A 15 17.76 -17.97 -23.18
C PRO A 15 19.24 -18.08 -22.75
N LYS A 16 19.98 -16.97 -22.72
CA LYS A 16 21.38 -16.92 -22.28
C LYS A 16 21.55 -16.76 -20.76
N GLY A 17 20.46 -16.48 -20.05
CA GLY A 17 20.45 -16.33 -18.59
C GLY A 17 20.29 -14.89 -18.10
N ASP A 18 20.50 -13.89 -18.96
CA ASP A 18 20.34 -12.47 -18.61
C ASP A 18 18.93 -12.17 -18.10
N LYS A 19 18.83 -11.28 -17.13
CA LYS A 19 17.59 -10.79 -16.54
C LYS A 19 17.18 -9.45 -17.10
N ILE A 20 15.87 -9.29 -17.28
CA ILE A 20 15.23 -8.04 -17.66
C ILE A 20 14.10 -7.77 -16.67
N LEU A 21 14.30 -6.83 -15.75
CA LEU A 21 13.26 -6.34 -14.84
C LEU A 21 12.59 -5.13 -15.46
N MET A 22 11.31 -5.25 -15.78
CA MET A 22 10.44 -4.21 -16.30
C MET A 22 9.66 -3.56 -15.16
N SER A 23 9.64 -2.24 -15.09
CA SER A 23 8.83 -1.52 -14.11
C SER A 23 8.54 -0.08 -14.56
N GLU A 24 7.78 0.64 -13.73
CA GLU A 24 7.51 2.06 -13.90
C GLU A 24 7.72 2.81 -12.59
N THR A 25 7.89 4.13 -12.68
CA THR A 25 7.97 5.02 -11.53
C THR A 25 7.54 6.43 -11.92
N ASN A 26 7.38 7.32 -10.95
CA ASN A 26 6.74 8.62 -11.08
C ASN A 26 5.28 8.52 -11.56
N LEU A 27 4.55 7.51 -11.07
CA LEU A 27 3.17 7.24 -11.41
C LEU A 27 2.21 8.15 -10.64
N THR A 28 2.01 9.35 -11.17
CA THR A 28 1.05 10.34 -10.65
C THR A 28 0.07 10.68 -11.76
N ASP A 29 -1.22 10.87 -11.45
CA ASP A 29 -2.26 11.36 -12.39
C ASP A 29 -2.20 10.72 -13.81
N TYR A 30 -1.94 9.42 -13.86
CA TYR A 30 -1.83 8.59 -15.06
C TYR A 30 -2.11 7.12 -14.66
N PRO A 31 -2.77 6.30 -15.50
CA PRO A 31 -3.10 4.93 -15.13
C PRO A 31 -1.86 4.03 -15.01
N ALA A 32 -1.92 3.07 -14.08
CA ALA A 32 -0.91 2.02 -13.95
C ALA A 32 -0.82 1.18 -15.24
N MET A 33 0.41 0.80 -15.60
CA MET A 33 0.70 -0.03 -16.76
C MET A 33 0.58 -1.52 -16.42
N PHE A 34 -0.18 -2.23 -17.24
CA PHE A 34 -0.22 -3.69 -17.27
C PHE A 34 0.53 -4.19 -18.50
N LEU A 35 1.04 -5.42 -18.44
CA LEU A 35 1.75 -6.05 -19.56
C LEU A 35 0.96 -7.24 -20.09
N LYS A 36 0.91 -7.38 -21.42
CA LYS A 36 0.23 -8.48 -22.09
C LYS A 36 1.11 -9.06 -23.19
N ASN A 37 1.11 -10.38 -23.33
CA ASN A 37 1.75 -11.05 -24.47
C ASN A 37 1.01 -10.68 -25.77
N ASP A 38 1.74 -10.30 -26.81
CA ASP A 38 1.19 -9.88 -28.10
C ASP A 38 0.85 -11.05 -29.06
N GLY A 39 1.11 -12.29 -28.65
CA GLY A 39 0.94 -13.52 -29.42
C GLY A 39 2.09 -13.87 -30.35
N GLN A 40 3.09 -12.98 -30.48
CA GLN A 40 4.23 -13.10 -31.40
C GLN A 40 5.57 -13.19 -30.66
N GLY A 41 5.53 -13.36 -29.33
CA GLY A 41 6.71 -13.41 -28.47
C GLY A 41 7.13 -12.05 -27.92
N GLY A 42 6.37 -10.99 -28.19
CA GLY A 42 6.55 -9.66 -27.61
C GLY A 42 5.59 -9.38 -26.45
N ILE A 43 5.75 -8.19 -25.89
CA ILE A 43 4.97 -7.67 -24.76
C ILE A 43 4.44 -6.29 -25.13
N THR A 44 3.14 -6.09 -24.94
CA THR A 44 2.46 -4.83 -25.17
C THR A 44 1.95 -4.24 -23.85
N ALA A 45 2.12 -2.94 -23.68
CA ALA A 45 1.55 -2.20 -22.56
C ALA A 45 0.04 -2.02 -22.74
N VAL A 46 -0.71 -2.25 -21.67
CA VAL A 46 -2.17 -2.08 -21.61
C VAL A 46 -2.49 -1.20 -20.41
N PHE A 47 -3.45 -0.28 -20.57
CA PHE A 47 -3.86 0.66 -19.54
C PHE A 47 -5.37 0.58 -19.34
N PRO A 48 -5.87 0.65 -18.09
CA PRO A 48 -7.29 0.84 -17.85
C PRO A 48 -7.78 2.15 -18.48
N ARG A 49 -9.03 2.18 -18.90
CA ARG A 49 -9.67 3.42 -19.35
C ARG A 49 -9.99 4.30 -18.16
N LEU A 50 -10.10 5.61 -18.40
CA LEU A 50 -10.48 6.57 -17.36
C LEU A 50 -11.93 6.30 -16.91
N PRO A 51 -12.18 5.93 -15.64
CA PRO A 51 -13.55 5.77 -15.15
C PRO A 51 -14.26 7.12 -15.09
N LEU A 52 -15.54 7.14 -15.50
CA LEU A 52 -16.42 8.31 -15.49
C LEU A 52 -17.54 8.21 -14.46
N GLU A 53 -17.95 6.98 -14.13
CA GLU A 53 -19.05 6.72 -13.21
C GLU A 53 -18.78 5.44 -12.42
N PHE A 54 -19.03 5.49 -11.12
CA PHE A 54 -18.88 4.38 -10.20
C PHE A 54 -20.24 4.00 -9.61
N GLY A 55 -20.41 2.72 -9.34
CA GLY A 55 -21.53 2.15 -8.60
C GLY A 55 -21.05 1.33 -7.42
N GLU A 56 -21.99 0.92 -6.58
CA GLU A 56 -21.72 0.07 -5.42
C GLU A 56 -21.14 -1.28 -5.83
N ASP A 57 -20.11 -1.73 -5.10
CA ASP A 57 -19.53 -3.07 -5.18
C ASP A 57 -19.09 -3.53 -3.79
N GLY A 58 -20.07 -3.90 -2.97
CA GLY A 58 -19.81 -4.18 -1.56
C GLY A 58 -19.34 -2.94 -0.80
N ASP A 59 -18.58 -3.16 0.27
CA ASP A 59 -18.07 -2.11 1.16
C ASP A 59 -16.56 -1.87 1.01
N ARG A 60 -15.89 -2.61 0.12
CA ARG A 60 -14.43 -2.58 -0.10
C ARG A 60 -14.04 -2.36 -1.56
N SER A 61 -15.01 -2.20 -2.46
CA SER A 61 -14.76 -1.88 -3.86
C SER A 61 -15.86 -0.99 -4.45
N LEU A 62 -15.58 -0.48 -5.64
CA LEU A 62 -16.54 0.24 -6.47
C LEU A 62 -16.59 -0.44 -7.84
N LYS A 63 -17.79 -0.56 -8.39
CA LYS A 63 -17.99 -1.03 -9.76
C LYS A 63 -17.81 0.13 -10.71
N ILE A 64 -16.98 -0.03 -11.74
CA ILE A 64 -16.91 0.95 -12.83
C ILE A 64 -18.14 0.75 -13.73
N LEU A 65 -19.02 1.75 -13.79
CA LEU A 65 -20.24 1.72 -14.60
C LEU A 65 -20.03 2.32 -15.99
N LYS A 66 -19.13 3.29 -16.09
CA LYS A 66 -18.84 4.01 -17.34
C LYS A 66 -17.37 4.39 -17.42
N GLU A 67 -16.82 4.32 -18.62
CA GLU A 67 -15.44 4.70 -18.93
C GLU A 67 -15.40 5.71 -20.06
N ALA A 68 -14.36 6.53 -20.11
CA ALA A 68 -14.09 7.43 -21.22
C ALA A 68 -13.43 6.69 -22.39
N ASN A 69 -13.45 7.30 -23.57
CA ASN A 69 -12.66 6.85 -24.73
C ASN A 69 -11.18 7.28 -24.66
N CYS A 70 -10.67 7.56 -23.46
CA CYS A 70 -9.27 7.85 -23.19
C CYS A 70 -8.83 7.15 -21.89
N ILE A 71 -7.52 7.03 -21.68
CA ILE A 71 -6.94 6.39 -20.49
C ILE A 71 -6.60 7.39 -19.38
N ALA A 72 -6.50 8.68 -19.72
CA ALA A 72 -6.17 9.74 -18.77
C ALA A 72 -6.73 11.09 -19.24
N ARG A 73 -6.94 11.99 -18.28
CA ARG A 73 -7.15 13.43 -18.49
C ARG A 73 -6.25 14.17 -17.52
N THR A 74 -5.15 14.73 -18.02
CA THR A 74 -4.10 15.33 -17.20
C THR A 74 -3.58 16.62 -17.86
N ALA A 75 -2.81 17.43 -17.14
CA ALA A 75 -2.21 18.64 -17.66
C ALA A 75 -1.06 18.32 -18.65
N GLY A 76 -1.13 18.83 -19.88
CA GLY A 76 -0.15 18.48 -20.94
C GLY A 76 1.29 19.01 -20.77
N LYS A 77 1.59 19.77 -19.71
CA LYS A 77 2.92 20.37 -19.44
C LYS A 77 3.80 19.56 -18.49
N ARG A 78 3.33 18.41 -18.02
CA ARG A 78 4.05 17.55 -17.08
C ARG A 78 4.84 16.45 -17.79
N SER A 79 5.74 15.82 -17.03
CA SER A 79 6.33 14.54 -17.43
C SER A 79 5.35 13.39 -17.15
N TYR A 80 5.33 12.41 -18.06
CA TYR A 80 4.63 11.14 -17.85
C TYR A 80 5.49 10.16 -17.04
N PRO A 81 4.90 9.10 -16.47
CA PRO A 81 5.67 8.15 -15.66
C PRO A 81 6.75 7.47 -16.51
N TRP A 82 7.90 7.19 -15.91
CA TRP A 82 9.00 6.50 -16.58
C TRP A 82 8.65 5.04 -16.84
N ARG A 83 9.12 4.49 -17.95
CA ARG A 83 9.09 3.06 -18.26
C ARG A 83 10.54 2.64 -18.33
N TYR A 84 10.99 1.82 -17.40
CA TYR A 84 12.40 1.46 -17.30
C TYR A 84 12.60 -0.04 -17.27
N PHE A 85 13.80 -0.42 -17.72
CA PHE A 85 14.26 -1.80 -17.77
C PHE A 85 15.59 -1.87 -17.00
N VAL A 86 15.69 -2.77 -16.03
CA VAL A 86 16.98 -3.17 -15.47
C VAL A 86 17.41 -4.41 -16.23
N ILE A 87 18.55 -4.33 -16.92
CA ILE A 87 19.10 -5.45 -17.69
C ILE A 87 20.42 -5.85 -17.06
N THR A 88 20.55 -7.11 -16.66
CA THR A 88 21.72 -7.60 -15.92
C THR A 88 21.94 -9.09 -16.13
N ASP A 89 23.20 -9.50 -16.13
CA ASP A 89 23.66 -10.89 -16.05
C ASP A 89 23.88 -11.37 -14.60
N ASP A 90 23.74 -10.47 -13.63
CA ASP A 90 23.96 -10.69 -12.20
C ASP A 90 22.72 -10.29 -11.40
N ASP A 91 22.06 -11.27 -10.79
CA ASP A 91 20.83 -11.09 -10.01
C ASP A 91 21.02 -10.15 -8.83
N ARG A 92 22.24 -10.01 -8.29
CA ARG A 92 22.53 -9.08 -7.18
C ARG A 92 22.24 -7.63 -7.56
N LYS A 93 22.49 -7.26 -8.82
CA LYS A 93 22.22 -5.90 -9.33
C LYS A 93 20.72 -5.57 -9.40
N LEU A 94 19.84 -6.58 -9.41
CA LEU A 94 18.39 -6.35 -9.33
C LEU A 94 17.98 -5.85 -7.95
N ILE A 95 18.61 -6.37 -6.89
CA ILE A 95 18.32 -6.00 -5.49
C ILE A 95 18.92 -4.63 -5.16
N GLU A 96 20.09 -4.31 -5.74
CA GLU A 96 20.76 -3.01 -5.57
C GLU A 96 20.17 -1.90 -6.47
N ASN A 97 19.19 -2.21 -7.33
CA ASN A 97 18.60 -1.26 -8.26
C ASN A 97 17.87 -0.11 -7.54
N THR A 98 18.28 1.12 -7.85
CA THR A 98 17.66 2.35 -7.32
C THR A 98 16.92 3.17 -8.37
N LEU A 99 16.71 2.66 -9.60
CA LEU A 99 16.07 3.42 -10.68
C LEU A 99 14.67 3.93 -10.31
N SER A 100 13.88 3.14 -9.56
CA SER A 100 12.55 3.57 -9.11
C SER A 100 12.61 4.89 -8.33
N TYR A 101 13.58 5.02 -7.42
CA TYR A 101 13.79 6.23 -6.63
C TYR A 101 14.45 7.35 -7.45
N ARG A 102 15.48 7.03 -8.23
CA ARG A 102 16.25 8.03 -8.99
C ARG A 102 15.45 8.72 -10.09
N LEU A 103 14.44 8.06 -10.63
CA LEU A 103 13.57 8.58 -11.68
C LEU A 103 12.26 9.18 -11.12
N ALA A 104 12.03 9.10 -9.81
CA ALA A 104 10.88 9.73 -9.16
C ALA A 104 11.02 11.25 -9.10
N GLU A 105 9.89 11.95 -8.93
CA GLU A 105 9.88 13.37 -8.62
C GLU A 105 10.68 13.69 -7.34
N LYS A 106 11.29 14.87 -7.33
CA LYS A 106 12.01 15.35 -6.15
C LYS A 106 11.05 15.55 -4.99
N ASN A 107 11.53 15.31 -3.77
CA ASN A 107 10.78 15.60 -2.56
C ASN A 107 10.30 17.06 -2.54
N VAL A 108 9.01 17.25 -2.29
CA VAL A 108 8.35 18.57 -2.17
C VAL A 108 8.14 19.00 -0.71
N ILE A 109 8.46 18.13 0.25
CA ILE A 109 8.35 18.41 1.69
C ILE A 109 9.66 19.01 2.17
N GLU A 110 9.65 20.29 2.54
CA GLU A 110 10.86 21.01 2.98
C GLU A 110 11.38 20.51 4.34
N ASN A 111 10.49 20.32 5.32
CA ASN A 111 10.85 19.81 6.64
C ASN A 111 10.32 18.39 6.83
N THR A 112 11.23 17.42 6.92
CA THR A 112 10.95 16.00 7.13
C THR A 112 11.30 15.52 8.54
N SER A 113 11.68 16.40 9.47
CA SER A 113 12.14 16.02 10.82
C SER A 113 11.09 15.32 11.67
N TRP A 114 9.81 15.51 11.34
CA TRP A 114 8.66 14.88 11.98
C TRP A 114 8.39 13.46 11.48
N ILE A 115 8.97 13.06 10.34
CA ILE A 115 8.86 11.70 9.82
C ILE A 115 9.79 10.82 10.65
N LYS A 116 9.20 9.93 11.43
CA LYS A 116 9.90 8.98 12.29
C LYS A 116 9.64 7.56 11.76
N PRO A 117 10.65 6.87 11.17
CA PRO A 117 10.51 5.46 10.85
C PRO A 117 10.52 4.62 12.13
N GLY A 118 9.87 3.46 12.12
CA GLY A 118 9.84 2.53 13.24
C GLY A 118 9.06 1.27 12.90
N LEU A 119 8.93 0.40 13.89
CA LEU A 119 8.13 -0.83 13.81
C LEU A 119 6.74 -0.58 14.39
N ALA A 120 5.78 -1.41 13.99
CA ALA A 120 4.43 -1.36 14.54
C ALA A 120 3.97 -2.73 15.02
N SER A 121 3.31 -2.76 16.18
CA SER A 121 2.50 -3.91 16.60
C SER A 121 1.19 -3.88 15.82
N TRP A 122 0.98 -4.88 14.96
CA TRP A 122 -0.16 -4.95 14.05
C TRP A 122 -1.17 -6.00 14.50
N GLU A 123 -2.36 -5.55 14.90
CA GLU A 123 -3.40 -6.38 15.48
C GLU A 123 -4.19 -7.17 14.45
N TRP A 124 -4.39 -6.62 13.24
CA TRP A 124 -5.21 -7.27 12.20
C TRP A 124 -4.69 -8.67 11.84
N TRP A 125 -3.37 -8.82 11.73
CA TRP A 125 -2.75 -10.09 11.37
C TRP A 125 -3.05 -11.22 12.36
N ASN A 126 -3.20 -10.89 13.65
CA ASN A 126 -3.58 -11.83 14.70
C ASN A 126 -5.10 -11.81 15.01
N GLY A 127 -5.90 -11.10 14.22
CA GLY A 127 -7.34 -10.98 14.40
C GLY A 127 -7.75 -10.18 15.63
N ALA A 128 -6.92 -9.24 16.10
CA ALA A 128 -7.11 -8.49 17.34
C ALA A 128 -7.41 -9.40 18.56
N THR A 129 -6.77 -10.57 18.60
CA THR A 129 -7.04 -11.62 19.58
C THR A 129 -5.79 -11.99 20.35
N PRO A 130 -5.29 -11.10 21.24
CA PRO A 130 -4.20 -11.47 22.14
C PRO A 130 -4.64 -12.64 23.02
N TYR A 131 -3.68 -13.47 23.41
CA TYR A 131 -3.90 -14.62 24.27
C TYR A 131 -2.75 -14.70 25.27
N GLY A 132 -3.04 -15.18 26.47
CA GLY A 132 -2.05 -15.27 27.54
C GLY A 132 -2.71 -15.29 28.92
N PRO A 133 -1.95 -15.63 29.97
CA PRO A 133 -2.46 -15.59 31.35
C PRO A 133 -2.78 -14.16 31.83
N ASP A 134 -2.24 -13.16 31.14
CA ASP A 134 -2.38 -11.71 31.35
C ASP A 134 -3.51 -11.08 30.53
N VAL A 135 -4.23 -11.87 29.71
CA VAL A 135 -5.41 -11.43 28.95
C VAL A 135 -6.67 -11.84 29.70
N ASP A 136 -7.18 -10.94 30.54
CA ASP A 136 -8.37 -11.14 31.38
C ASP A 136 -9.62 -10.38 30.87
N PHE A 137 -9.53 -9.82 29.67
CA PHE A 137 -10.61 -9.10 28.98
C PHE A 137 -11.06 -9.82 27.70
N LYS A 138 -12.21 -9.44 27.16
CA LYS A 138 -12.69 -9.96 25.88
C LYS A 138 -11.93 -9.28 24.74
N ALA A 139 -11.10 -10.05 24.05
CA ALA A 139 -10.39 -9.58 22.88
C ALA A 139 -11.31 -9.09 21.74
N GLY A 140 -10.82 -8.12 20.96
CA GLY A 140 -11.45 -7.60 19.76
C GLY A 140 -11.05 -6.14 19.49
N CYS A 141 -11.74 -5.47 18.56
CA CYS A 141 -11.50 -4.06 18.26
C CYS A 141 -12.10 -3.16 19.35
N ASN A 142 -11.48 -3.13 20.53
CA ASN A 142 -11.95 -2.42 21.72
C ASN A 142 -10.79 -1.80 22.51
N LEU A 143 -11.15 -0.92 23.45
CA LEU A 143 -10.20 -0.16 24.26
C LEU A 143 -9.16 -1.03 24.99
N ASP A 144 -9.58 -2.12 25.64
CA ASP A 144 -8.69 -2.96 26.44
C ASP A 144 -7.67 -3.69 25.57
N THR A 145 -8.11 -4.20 24.42
CA THR A 145 -7.23 -4.86 23.44
C THR A 145 -6.19 -3.90 22.90
N TYR A 146 -6.57 -2.67 22.56
CA TYR A 146 -5.62 -1.67 22.07
C TYR A 146 -4.64 -1.21 23.17
N LYS A 147 -5.10 -1.06 24.42
CA LYS A 147 -4.20 -0.80 25.55
C LYS A 147 -3.19 -1.92 25.75
N TYR A 148 -3.62 -3.18 25.63
CA TYR A 148 -2.74 -4.34 25.68
C TYR A 148 -1.65 -4.28 24.60
N PHE A 149 -2.00 -3.96 23.35
CA PHE A 149 -1.01 -3.80 22.29
C PHE A 149 -0.08 -2.59 22.49
N ILE A 150 -0.57 -1.49 23.08
CA ILE A 150 0.26 -0.35 23.47
C ILE A 150 1.25 -0.77 24.56
N ASP A 151 0.81 -1.53 25.56
CA ASP A 151 1.68 -2.02 26.63
C ASP A 151 2.74 -2.99 26.10
N PHE A 152 2.35 -3.90 25.20
CA PHE A 152 3.29 -4.77 24.48
C PHE A 152 4.32 -3.93 23.72
N ALA A 153 3.88 -2.97 22.91
CA ALA A 153 4.77 -2.13 22.13
C ALA A 153 5.74 -1.35 23.02
N SER A 154 5.23 -0.73 24.09
CA SER A 154 6.02 0.01 25.08
C SER A 154 7.06 -0.89 25.75
N HIS A 155 6.68 -2.11 26.15
CA HIS A 155 7.57 -3.06 26.83
C HIS A 155 8.74 -3.50 25.94
N TYR A 156 8.49 -3.73 24.65
CA TYR A 156 9.50 -4.22 23.70
C TYR A 156 10.20 -3.10 22.90
N GLY A 157 9.87 -1.84 23.16
CA GLY A 157 10.46 -0.70 22.45
C GLY A 157 10.02 -0.59 20.99
N VAL A 158 8.79 -1.02 20.68
CA VAL A 158 8.15 -0.83 19.37
C VAL A 158 7.47 0.55 19.36
N GLU A 159 7.76 1.36 18.33
CA GLU A 159 7.39 2.77 18.32
C GLU A 159 5.91 3.03 18.07
N TYR A 160 5.20 2.10 17.42
CA TYR A 160 3.83 2.31 16.97
C TYR A 160 2.91 1.11 17.27
N ILE A 161 1.61 1.39 17.37
CA ILE A 161 0.59 0.39 17.06
C ILE A 161 -0.14 0.76 15.77
N VAL A 162 -0.65 -0.23 15.05
CA VAL A 162 -1.65 0.02 13.99
C VAL A 162 -3.02 -0.24 14.59
N MET A 163 -3.97 0.64 14.28
CA MET A 163 -5.39 0.41 14.47
C MET A 163 -6.00 0.20 13.08
N ASP A 164 -6.12 -1.05 12.67
CA ASP A 164 -6.61 -1.47 11.36
C ASP A 164 -8.16 -1.52 11.33
N GLU A 165 -8.73 -2.14 10.30
CA GLU A 165 -10.17 -2.27 10.13
C GLU A 165 -10.86 -2.83 11.40
N GLY A 166 -11.78 -2.03 11.94
CA GLY A 166 -12.63 -2.41 13.06
C GLY A 166 -12.76 -1.33 14.14
N TRP A 167 -11.79 -0.41 14.28
CA TRP A 167 -11.89 0.67 15.27
C TRP A 167 -12.95 1.72 14.91
N ALA A 168 -13.21 1.94 13.62
CA ALA A 168 -14.24 2.86 13.14
C ALA A 168 -15.65 2.23 13.25
N MET A 169 -16.68 3.08 13.21
CA MET A 169 -18.09 2.67 13.34
C MET A 169 -18.49 1.62 12.28
N ASN A 170 -18.01 1.81 11.06
CA ASN A 170 -18.07 0.84 9.96
C ASN A 170 -17.20 1.34 8.80
N THR A 171 -17.08 0.51 7.76
CA THR A 171 -16.35 0.77 6.51
C THR A 171 -16.78 2.03 5.75
N ARG A 172 -17.98 2.56 6.02
CA ARG A 172 -18.51 3.78 5.37
C ARG A 172 -18.48 5.03 6.26
N ASN A 173 -18.17 4.91 7.55
CA ASN A 173 -18.08 6.04 8.47
C ASN A 173 -16.78 5.99 9.30
N PRO A 174 -15.66 6.46 8.73
CA PRO A 174 -14.37 6.47 9.41
C PRO A 174 -14.23 7.59 10.45
N TYR A 175 -15.19 8.51 10.55
CA TYR A 175 -15.10 9.69 11.43
C TYR A 175 -15.61 9.45 12.85
N LYS A 176 -16.27 8.31 13.08
CA LYS A 176 -16.81 7.92 14.38
C LYS A 176 -16.20 6.58 14.79
N PRO A 177 -15.58 6.46 15.97
CA PRO A 177 -15.16 5.16 16.49
C PRO A 177 -16.35 4.22 16.71
N ASN A 178 -16.09 2.92 16.71
CA ASN A 178 -17.05 1.94 17.20
C ASN A 178 -17.35 2.19 18.70
N PRO A 179 -18.50 1.74 19.24
CA PRO A 179 -18.89 2.05 20.62
C PRO A 179 -17.94 1.56 21.73
N SER A 180 -17.06 0.61 21.42
CA SER A 180 -16.11 0.00 22.36
C SER A 180 -14.70 0.59 22.27
N VAL A 181 -14.48 1.61 21.43
CA VAL A 181 -13.19 2.28 21.24
C VAL A 181 -13.30 3.74 21.67
N ASP A 182 -12.37 4.16 22.52
CA ASP A 182 -12.12 5.57 22.82
C ASP A 182 -10.76 5.97 22.24
N ILE A 183 -10.78 6.62 21.09
CA ILE A 183 -9.55 6.99 20.37
C ILE A 183 -8.76 8.07 21.12
N HIS A 184 -9.43 8.95 21.86
CA HIS A 184 -8.77 10.01 22.60
C HIS A 184 -8.03 9.44 23.81
N GLU A 185 -8.65 8.47 24.50
CA GLU A 185 -8.01 7.73 25.56
C GLU A 185 -6.82 6.91 25.06
N LEU A 186 -6.94 6.24 23.90
CA LEU A 186 -5.82 5.49 23.32
C LEU A 186 -4.65 6.39 22.91
N ILE A 187 -4.91 7.55 22.31
CA ILE A 187 -3.86 8.54 21.99
C ILE A 187 -3.19 9.06 23.26
N ARG A 188 -3.97 9.33 24.32
CA ARG A 188 -3.43 9.76 25.61
C ARG A 188 -2.54 8.66 26.21
N TYR A 189 -3.03 7.42 26.24
CA TYR A 189 -2.32 6.27 26.80
C TYR A 189 -1.04 5.94 26.02
N GLY A 190 -1.11 5.94 24.68
CA GLY A 190 0.05 5.77 23.81
C GLY A 190 1.15 6.79 24.11
N LYS A 191 0.80 8.07 24.24
CA LYS A 191 1.75 9.12 24.63
C LYS A 191 2.42 8.87 25.98
N GLU A 192 1.67 8.42 26.98
CA GLU A 192 2.23 8.05 28.30
C GLU A 192 3.19 6.88 28.21
N LYS A 193 2.98 6.00 27.24
CA LYS A 193 3.77 4.79 26.99
C LYS A 193 4.88 4.97 25.96
N ASN A 194 5.05 6.20 25.44
CA ASN A 194 5.96 6.52 24.33
C ASN A 194 5.70 5.69 23.06
N VAL A 195 4.44 5.39 22.78
CA VAL A 195 3.97 4.66 21.59
C VAL A 195 3.06 5.58 20.79
N GLY A 196 3.33 5.68 19.48
CA GLY A 196 2.56 6.46 18.52
C GLY A 196 1.36 5.73 17.94
#